data_AF-A0A367LSA9-F1
#
_entry.id   AF-A0A367LSA9-F1
#
_cell.length_a   1.000
_cell.length_b   1.000
_cell.length_c   1.000
_cell.angle_alpha   90.00
_cell.angle_beta   90.00
_cell.angle_gamma   90.00
#
_symmetry.space_group_name_H-M   'P 1'
#
loop_
_entity.id
_entity.type
_entity.pdbx_description
1 polymer ?
#
loop_
_entity_poly.entity_id
_entity_poly.type
_entity_poly.pdbx_seq_one_letter_code
_entity_poly.pdbx_strand_id
1 'polypeptide(L)'
;MHRPSLALNGLRRLASGRRRTYVTDADIASARSYCLKQLDYDATLIHRFVPPTVRDAYAALRSLNLELVRLPELVSKPIIGAMRVKFWQESIDATLAGRPPREPICVLLYEALREMEQRTGSTATKQSIKFWISRLLKTRQNHMENRPFPTLETLEDYAENTYSTMMYATLAFMPLRSTHLDHLASHTGKASGIVAVLRGIPFLASPAQPVKTPSGAEAPSTREPCILLPLDVMAEAGVKEEDVFRRGPHAPGLEDAVFKVATRAHGHLLTAKSMFARLKQGQDAGHEFEHGGEADHVHGDDGDGDVQAGLRQSFGIFLEAVPAGLHLESLERANFNPYSVRNGRWKLPWRMWRALIVKTIGAVILNKGGVIRGISNWGVFTLPKPISANQMRYAHGHHFVIRYDSSVKVHEEVREILRTEPRMLRSAHVKLGDNKLETLAKFGPPNWMSGPGQL
;
A
#
# COMPACT_ATOMS: atom_id res chain seq x y z
N MET A 1 8.26 -1.11 44.96
CA MET A 1 7.22 -0.33 44.24
C MET A 1 7.88 0.53 43.18
N HIS A 2 7.91 0.06 41.93
CA HIS A 2 8.21 0.85 40.74
C HIS A 2 7.44 0.20 39.58
N ARG A 3 6.53 0.96 38.96
CA ARG A 3 5.71 0.50 37.83
C ARG A 3 6.48 0.69 36.51
N PRO A 4 6.65 -0.34 35.66
CA PRO A 4 6.94 -0.13 34.26
C PRO A 4 5.63 0.14 33.52
N SER A 5 5.47 1.34 32.97
CA SER A 5 4.37 1.68 32.06
C SER A 5 4.74 1.30 30.63
N LEU A 6 3.89 0.56 29.93
CA LEU A 6 3.88 0.59 28.46
C LEU A 6 3.63 2.04 28.04
N ALA A 7 4.60 2.63 27.36
CA ALA A 7 4.57 4.03 27.01
C ALA A 7 3.53 4.28 25.90
N LEU A 8 2.35 4.73 26.32
CA LEU A 8 1.52 5.65 25.55
C LEU A 8 2.34 6.93 25.36
N ASN A 9 3.10 7.03 24.26
CA ASN A 9 4.10 8.09 24.05
C ASN A 9 3.54 9.51 23.95
N GLY A 10 2.23 9.70 23.86
CA GLY A 10 1.63 11.02 23.61
C GLY A 10 1.65 12.03 24.77
N LEU A 11 1.87 11.63 26.03
CA LEU A 11 1.68 12.56 27.17
C LEU A 11 2.76 12.54 28.27
N ARG A 12 3.86 11.80 28.12
CA ARG A 12 4.98 11.84 29.08
C ARG A 12 6.20 12.55 28.50
N ARG A 13 6.19 13.90 28.51
CA ARG A 13 7.41 14.74 28.40
C ARG A 13 7.14 16.20 28.82
N LEU A 14 6.72 16.39 30.07
CA LEU A 14 6.85 17.67 30.77
C LEU A 14 8.12 17.65 31.62
N ALA A 15 9.28 17.60 30.97
CA ALA A 15 10.56 17.94 31.59
C ALA A 15 10.95 19.33 31.06
N SER A 16 11.04 20.29 31.99
CA SER A 16 11.55 21.63 31.76
C SER A 16 13.08 21.59 31.61
N GLY A 17 13.53 21.23 30.41
CA GLY A 17 14.89 21.51 29.95
C GLY A 17 14.78 22.39 28.71
N ARG A 18 15.77 23.28 28.48
CA ARG A 18 15.87 24.10 27.26
C ARG A 18 15.58 23.24 26.04
N ARG A 19 14.37 23.37 25.48
CA ARG A 19 13.90 22.53 24.37
C ARG A 19 14.65 22.99 23.12
N ARG A 20 15.62 22.20 22.65
CA ARG A 20 16.22 22.41 21.31
C ARG A 20 15.08 22.49 20.28
N THR A 21 15.10 23.55 19.48
CA THR A 21 14.08 23.89 18.48
C THR A 21 14.40 23.36 17.07
N TYR A 22 15.63 22.86 16.84
CA TYR A 22 16.05 22.33 15.54
C TYR A 22 16.00 20.79 15.51
N VAL A 23 15.71 20.24 14.33
CA VAL A 23 15.71 18.80 14.01
C VAL A 23 17.11 18.42 13.51
N THR A 24 17.68 17.33 14.03
CA THR A 24 18.99 16.80 13.60
C THR A 24 18.87 15.58 12.69
N ASP A 25 19.93 15.25 11.97
CA ASP A 25 19.99 14.02 11.16
C ASP A 25 19.78 12.75 12.00
N ALA A 26 20.21 12.76 13.27
CA ALA A 26 19.96 11.67 14.21
C ALA A 26 18.48 11.55 14.58
N ASP A 27 17.78 12.69 14.75
CA ASP A 27 16.33 12.70 14.98
C ASP A 27 15.59 12.13 13.77
N ILE A 28 16.00 12.52 12.55
CA ILE A 28 15.45 12.03 11.29
C ILE A 28 15.68 10.52 11.14
N ALA A 29 16.91 10.03 11.37
CA ALA A 29 17.22 8.61 11.28
C ALA A 29 16.40 7.76 12.28
N SER A 30 16.25 8.26 13.51
CA SER A 30 15.41 7.64 14.54
C SER A 30 13.92 7.63 14.12
N ALA A 31 13.42 8.76 13.61
CA ALA A 31 12.05 8.90 13.13
C ALA A 31 11.75 7.97 11.93
N ARG A 32 12.69 7.85 11.00
CA ARG A 32 12.62 6.93 9.86
C ARG A 32 12.56 5.48 10.33
N SER A 33 13.45 5.09 11.24
CA SER A 33 13.44 3.75 11.85
C SER A 33 12.13 3.45 12.57
N TYR A 34 11.55 4.43 13.27
CA TYR A 34 10.24 4.28 13.89
C TYR A 34 9.15 4.03 12.84
N CYS A 35 9.01 4.89 11.84
CA CYS A 35 7.94 4.79 10.84
C CYS A 35 8.04 3.50 10.01
N LEU A 36 9.26 3.09 9.63
CA LEU A 36 9.48 1.84 8.90
C LEU A 36 9.07 0.60 9.72
N LYS A 37 9.20 0.63 11.04
CA LYS A 37 8.75 -0.46 11.92
C LYS A 37 7.22 -0.52 12.07
N GLN A 38 6.52 0.57 11.79
CA GLN A 38 5.05 0.61 11.84
C GLN A 38 4.41 0.05 10.56
N LEU A 39 5.15 -0.05 9.45
CA LEU A 39 4.60 -0.54 8.19
C LEU A 39 4.14 -2.00 8.34
N ASP A 40 2.91 -2.26 7.90
CA ASP A 40 2.45 -3.63 7.72
C ASP A 40 3.26 -4.34 6.62
N TYR A 41 2.99 -5.63 6.46
CA TYR A 41 3.71 -6.46 5.51
C TYR A 41 3.58 -5.97 4.07
N ASP A 42 2.39 -5.54 3.68
CA ASP A 42 2.07 -5.12 2.32
C ASP A 42 2.78 -3.79 2.03
N ALA A 43 2.62 -2.81 2.93
CA ALA A 43 3.28 -1.51 2.87
C ALA A 43 4.81 -1.61 2.90
N THR A 44 5.37 -2.56 3.66
CA THR A 44 6.81 -2.83 3.68
C THR A 44 7.34 -3.27 2.30
N LEU A 45 6.55 -4.06 1.57
CA LEU A 45 6.90 -4.47 0.22
C LEU A 45 6.74 -3.31 -0.75
N ILE A 46 5.60 -2.60 -0.71
CA ILE A 46 5.28 -1.48 -1.61
C ILE A 46 6.28 -0.33 -1.45
N HIS A 47 6.68 -0.01 -0.23
CA HIS A 47 7.67 1.04 0.08
C HIS A 47 8.97 0.92 -0.76
N ARG A 48 9.38 -0.30 -1.12
CA ARG A 48 10.58 -0.53 -1.94
C ARG A 48 10.44 -0.02 -3.39
N PHE A 49 9.21 0.09 -3.88
CA PHE A 49 8.88 0.53 -5.24
C PHE A 49 8.51 2.00 -5.30
N VAL A 50 8.10 2.57 -4.16
CA VAL A 50 7.91 3.99 -4.00
C VAL A 50 9.24 4.71 -4.34
N PRO A 51 9.21 5.79 -5.15
CA PRO A 51 10.43 6.51 -5.53
C PRO A 51 11.23 6.97 -4.31
N PRO A 52 12.59 6.87 -4.33
CA PRO A 52 13.41 7.19 -3.16
C PRO A 52 13.10 8.55 -2.52
N THR A 53 12.82 9.56 -3.35
CA THR A 53 12.53 10.95 -2.94
C THR A 53 11.19 11.15 -2.22
N VAL A 54 10.32 10.13 -2.18
CA VAL A 54 9.00 10.20 -1.51
C VAL A 54 8.76 9.03 -0.55
N ARG A 55 9.77 8.20 -0.32
CA ARG A 55 9.70 7.05 0.59
C ARG A 55 9.41 7.46 2.04
N ASP A 56 10.07 8.52 2.51
CA ASP A 56 9.87 9.04 3.86
C ASP A 56 8.45 9.61 4.05
N ALA A 57 7.92 10.31 3.04
CA ALA A 57 6.52 10.76 3.03
C ALA A 57 5.56 9.57 3.11
N TYR A 58 5.75 8.56 2.25
CA TYR A 58 4.94 7.35 2.27
C TYR A 58 4.98 6.65 3.65
N ALA A 59 6.16 6.50 4.24
CA ALA A 59 6.32 5.86 5.54
C ALA A 59 5.64 6.66 6.68
N ALA A 60 5.79 7.99 6.67
CA ALA A 60 5.14 8.87 7.65
C ALA A 60 3.61 8.84 7.50
N LEU A 61 3.08 8.95 6.28
CA LEU A 61 1.64 8.91 6.00
C LEU A 61 1.02 7.55 6.38
N ARG A 62 1.71 6.44 6.07
CA ARG A 62 1.28 5.09 6.48
C ARG A 62 1.27 4.93 7.99
N SER A 63 2.27 5.45 8.68
CA SER A 63 2.35 5.43 10.14
C SER A 63 1.24 6.27 10.78
N LEU A 64 0.97 7.46 10.24
CA LEU A 64 -0.15 8.30 10.67
C LEU A 64 -1.49 7.57 10.49
N ASN A 65 -1.72 6.98 9.32
CA ASN A 65 -2.94 6.22 9.07
C ASN A 65 -3.11 5.06 10.07
N LEU A 66 -2.03 4.36 10.42
CA LEU A 66 -2.07 3.30 11.42
C LEU A 66 -2.46 3.82 12.81
N GLU A 67 -1.90 4.94 13.24
CA GLU A 67 -2.27 5.59 14.50
C GLU A 67 -3.77 5.95 14.50
N LEU A 68 -4.27 6.53 13.42
CA LEU A 68 -5.67 6.94 13.29
C LEU A 68 -6.64 5.75 13.25
N VAL A 69 -6.31 4.69 12.51
CA VAL A 69 -7.13 3.47 12.40
C VAL A 69 -7.27 2.74 13.75
N ARG A 70 -6.25 2.81 14.61
CA ARG A 70 -6.26 2.17 15.93
C ARG A 70 -7.01 2.97 16.99
N LEU A 71 -7.27 4.27 16.77
CA LEU A 71 -7.91 5.12 17.78
C LEU A 71 -9.25 4.57 18.31
N PRO A 72 -10.18 4.05 17.47
CA PRO A 72 -11.46 3.50 17.95
C PRO A 72 -11.27 2.34 18.94
N GLU A 73 -10.18 1.58 18.81
CA GLU A 73 -9.89 0.43 19.66
C GLU A 73 -9.18 0.83 20.96
N LEU A 74 -8.43 1.93 20.92
CA LEU A 74 -7.62 2.39 22.05
C LEU A 74 -8.37 3.34 23.00
N VAL A 75 -9.51 3.89 22.56
CA VAL A 75 -10.18 4.97 23.27
C VAL A 75 -11.63 4.64 23.56
N SER A 76 -11.94 4.45 24.83
CA SER A 76 -13.30 4.11 25.29
C SER A 76 -14.23 5.31 25.44
N LYS A 77 -13.70 6.54 25.49
CA LYS A 77 -14.49 7.77 25.63
C LYS A 77 -14.38 8.65 24.38
N PRO A 78 -15.47 8.99 23.67
CA PRO A 78 -15.42 9.79 22.44
C PRO A 78 -14.62 11.07 22.55
N ILE A 79 -14.71 11.77 23.70
CA ILE A 79 -13.96 13.01 23.96
C ILE A 79 -12.44 12.82 23.90
N ILE A 80 -11.93 11.69 24.39
CA ILE A 80 -10.49 11.39 24.36
C ILE A 80 -10.07 11.13 22.89
N GLY A 81 -10.93 10.50 22.10
CA GLY A 81 -10.70 10.25 20.68
C GLY A 81 -10.60 11.56 19.92
N ALA A 82 -11.55 12.46 20.14
CA ALA A 82 -11.54 13.81 19.59
C ALA A 82 -10.29 14.61 20.00
N MET A 83 -9.86 14.53 21.26
CA MET A 83 -8.61 15.16 21.71
C MET A 83 -7.38 14.60 21.00
N ARG A 84 -7.33 13.29 20.72
CA ARG A 84 -6.23 12.64 20.00
C ARG A 84 -6.18 13.06 18.53
N VAL A 85 -7.32 13.12 17.86
CA VAL A 85 -7.37 13.62 16.48
C VAL A 85 -6.98 15.09 16.44
N LYS A 86 -7.47 15.92 17.36
CA LYS A 86 -7.09 17.33 17.47
C LYS A 86 -5.58 17.49 17.69
N PHE A 87 -4.99 16.69 18.56
CA PHE A 87 -3.54 16.66 18.75
C PHE A 87 -2.80 16.37 17.42
N TRP A 88 -3.27 15.39 16.64
CA TRP A 88 -2.66 15.09 15.35
C TRP A 88 -2.85 16.23 14.34
N GLN A 89 -4.02 16.86 14.30
CA GLN A 89 -4.29 18.00 13.45
C GLN A 89 -3.33 19.18 13.76
N GLU A 90 -3.23 19.57 15.03
CA GLU A 90 -2.33 20.63 15.49
C GLU A 90 -0.85 20.28 15.23
N SER A 91 -0.47 19.01 15.41
CA SER A 91 0.89 18.52 15.17
C SER A 91 1.27 18.57 13.69
N ILE A 92 0.35 18.21 12.80
CA ILE A 92 0.54 18.28 11.35
C ILE A 92 0.58 19.73 10.88
N ASP A 93 -0.32 20.59 11.39
CA ASP A 93 -0.31 22.02 11.10
C ASP A 93 1.02 22.67 11.51
N ALA A 94 1.52 22.37 12.70
CA ALA A 94 2.81 22.84 13.18
C ALA A 94 3.97 22.32 12.29
N THR A 95 3.90 21.07 11.86
CA THR A 95 4.88 20.44 10.96
C THR A 95 4.94 21.15 9.60
N LEU A 96 3.78 21.40 8.99
CA LEU A 96 3.66 22.11 7.71
C LEU A 96 4.10 23.58 7.83
N ALA A 97 3.93 24.19 9.00
CA ALA A 97 4.44 25.51 9.34
C ALA A 97 5.94 25.54 9.70
N GLY A 98 6.67 24.44 9.47
CA GLY A 98 8.11 24.34 9.69
C GLY A 98 8.54 24.19 11.16
N ARG A 99 7.61 23.87 12.05
CA ARG A 99 7.82 23.72 13.50
C ARG A 99 7.35 22.34 13.97
N PRO A 100 7.94 21.23 13.47
CA PRO A 100 7.47 19.90 13.81
C PRO A 100 7.61 19.63 15.32
N PRO A 101 6.58 19.09 15.99
CA PRO A 101 6.75 18.55 17.33
C PRO A 101 7.70 17.35 17.32
N ARG A 102 8.20 16.95 18.49
CA ARG A 102 9.09 15.78 18.65
C ARG A 102 8.33 14.45 18.62
N GLU A 103 7.44 14.33 17.66
CA GLU A 103 6.73 13.11 17.33
C GLU A 103 7.41 12.52 16.07
N PRO A 104 7.86 11.25 16.09
CA PRO A 104 8.57 10.63 14.96
C PRO A 104 7.89 10.83 13.59
N ILE A 105 6.56 10.71 13.53
CA ILE A 105 5.79 10.89 12.30
C ILE A 105 5.93 12.33 11.78
N CYS A 106 5.81 13.33 12.66
CA CYS A 106 5.97 14.74 12.32
C CYS A 106 7.40 15.09 11.90
N VAL A 107 8.41 14.52 12.57
CA VAL A 107 9.82 14.74 12.22
C VAL A 107 10.13 14.18 10.83
N LEU A 108 9.66 12.96 10.52
CA LEU A 108 9.89 12.36 9.21
C LEU A 108 9.12 13.09 8.10
N LEU A 109 7.87 13.47 8.38
CA LEU A 109 7.06 14.26 7.45
C LEU A 109 7.70 15.63 7.17
N TYR A 110 8.25 16.28 8.19
CA TYR A 110 8.99 17.53 8.03
C TYR A 110 10.17 17.37 7.09
N GLU A 111 10.96 16.30 7.23
CA GLU A 111 12.10 16.06 6.34
C GLU A 111 11.64 15.83 4.89
N ALA A 112 10.59 15.02 4.70
CA ALA A 112 10.04 14.79 3.36
C ALA A 112 9.51 16.10 2.71
N LEU A 113 8.90 16.99 3.49
CA LEU A 113 8.49 18.31 3.01
C LEU A 113 9.69 19.19 2.63
N ARG A 114 10.76 19.13 3.43
CA ARG A 114 11.98 19.91 3.22
C ARG A 114 12.73 19.45 1.95
N GLU A 115 12.89 18.14 1.76
CA GLU A 115 13.47 17.55 0.54
C GLU A 115 12.63 17.85 -0.70
N MET A 116 11.30 17.80 -0.59
CA MET A 116 10.40 18.15 -1.68
C MET A 116 10.52 19.64 -2.04
N GLU A 117 10.52 20.54 -1.06
CA GLU A 117 10.67 21.98 -1.28
C GLU A 117 12.00 22.31 -1.95
N GLN A 118 13.10 21.69 -1.53
CA GLN A 118 14.40 21.83 -2.19
C GLN A 118 14.39 21.39 -3.67
N ARG A 119 13.64 20.32 -4.00
CA ARG A 119 13.53 19.80 -5.37
C ARG A 119 12.61 20.62 -6.27
N THR A 120 11.54 21.19 -5.70
CA THR A 120 10.41 21.74 -6.48
C THR A 120 10.28 23.25 -6.39
N GLY A 121 10.86 23.88 -5.37
CA GLY A 121 10.77 25.33 -5.13
C GLY A 121 9.36 25.87 -4.88
N SER A 122 8.33 25.00 -4.75
CA SER A 122 6.93 25.43 -4.80
C SER A 122 6.18 25.26 -3.48
N THR A 123 5.60 26.36 -3.00
CA THR A 123 4.71 26.40 -1.83
C THR A 123 3.33 25.81 -2.12
N ALA A 124 2.86 25.81 -3.38
CA ALA A 124 1.54 25.31 -3.77
C ALA A 124 1.37 23.81 -3.44
N THR A 125 2.46 23.06 -3.46
CA THR A 125 2.48 21.64 -3.12
C THR A 125 2.22 21.38 -1.63
N LYS A 126 2.63 22.29 -0.74
CA LYS A 126 2.35 22.17 0.70
C LYS A 126 0.86 22.32 1.04
N GLN A 127 0.13 23.15 0.30
CA GLN A 127 -1.32 23.34 0.54
C GLN A 127 -2.11 22.10 0.13
N SER A 128 -1.82 21.50 -1.03
CA SER A 128 -2.46 20.24 -1.43
C SER A 128 -2.14 19.11 -0.45
N ILE A 129 -0.88 18.98 0.01
CA ILE A 129 -0.52 18.01 1.06
C ILE A 129 -1.33 18.26 2.34
N LYS A 130 -1.45 19.52 2.77
CA LYS A 130 -2.23 19.89 3.95
C LYS A 130 -3.69 19.47 3.79
N PHE A 131 -4.28 19.75 2.63
CA PHE A 131 -5.66 19.41 2.33
C PHE A 131 -5.91 17.92 2.44
N TRP A 132 -5.08 17.10 1.79
CA TRP A 132 -5.23 15.64 1.80
C TRP A 132 -5.08 15.07 3.21
N ILE A 133 -4.05 15.48 3.97
CA ILE A 133 -3.89 14.99 5.35
C ILE A 133 -5.05 15.44 6.25
N SER A 134 -5.55 16.66 6.07
CA SER A 134 -6.70 17.17 6.83
C SER A 134 -7.99 16.41 6.50
N ARG A 135 -8.23 16.09 5.22
CA ARG A 135 -9.35 15.24 4.77
C ARG A 135 -9.29 13.87 5.44
N LEU A 136 -8.13 13.23 5.45
CA LEU A 136 -7.93 11.93 6.11
C LEU A 136 -8.27 12.01 7.61
N LEU A 137 -7.72 13.00 8.32
CA LEU A 137 -7.96 13.21 9.76
C LEU A 137 -9.45 13.41 10.06
N LYS A 138 -10.12 14.31 9.33
CA LYS A 138 -11.55 14.61 9.48
C LYS A 138 -12.40 13.37 9.21
N THR A 139 -12.08 12.61 8.16
CA THR A 139 -12.84 11.41 7.80
C THR A 139 -12.71 10.32 8.86
N ARG A 140 -11.50 10.09 9.38
CA ARG A 140 -11.27 9.15 10.48
C ARG A 140 -11.97 9.59 11.77
N GLN A 141 -11.97 10.89 12.06
CA GLN A 141 -12.71 11.44 13.21
C GLN A 141 -14.21 11.14 13.13
N ASN A 142 -14.82 11.36 11.96
CA ASN A 142 -16.24 11.16 11.75
C ASN A 142 -16.66 9.69 11.86
N HIS A 143 -15.73 8.75 11.66
CA HIS A 143 -15.98 7.31 11.72
C HIS A 143 -15.46 6.65 13.01
N MET A 144 -15.13 7.44 14.02
CA MET A 144 -14.58 6.95 15.30
C MET A 144 -15.50 5.98 16.06
N GLU A 145 -16.81 6.06 15.83
CA GLU A 145 -17.80 5.22 16.49
C GLU A 145 -18.01 3.86 15.78
N ASN A 146 -17.30 3.60 14.67
CA ASN A 146 -17.44 2.38 13.88
C ASN A 146 -18.90 2.04 13.52
N ARG A 147 -19.71 3.07 13.22
CA ARG A 147 -21.08 2.86 12.72
C ARG A 147 -21.04 2.17 11.35
N PRO A 148 -21.97 1.25 11.05
CA PRO A 148 -22.10 0.67 9.72
C PRO A 148 -22.35 1.73 8.65
N PHE A 149 -21.94 1.44 7.42
CA PHE A 149 -22.18 2.32 6.27
C PHE A 149 -23.64 2.19 5.83
N PRO A 150 -24.40 3.29 5.64
CA PRO A 150 -25.78 3.21 5.18
C PRO A 150 -25.93 2.53 3.82
N THR A 151 -25.03 2.85 2.88
CA THR A 151 -25.06 2.33 1.51
C THR A 151 -23.68 1.92 1.02
N LEU A 152 -23.65 1.11 -0.04
CA LEU A 152 -22.38 0.78 -0.70
C LEU A 152 -21.62 2.05 -1.17
N GLU A 153 -22.33 3.06 -1.65
CA GLU A 153 -21.77 4.35 -2.07
C GLU A 153 -21.07 5.08 -0.91
N THR A 154 -21.67 5.10 0.28
CA THR A 154 -21.03 5.72 1.46
C THR A 154 -19.73 5.01 1.89
N LEU A 155 -19.64 3.69 1.65
CA LEU A 155 -18.39 2.94 1.86
C LEU A 155 -17.33 3.32 0.80
N GLU A 156 -17.74 3.58 -0.44
CA GLU A 156 -16.84 4.08 -1.47
C GLU A 156 -16.32 5.48 -1.16
N ASP A 157 -17.20 6.38 -0.73
CA ASP A 157 -16.83 7.73 -0.28
C ASP A 157 -15.86 7.66 0.89
N TYR A 158 -16.07 6.74 1.83
CA TYR A 158 -15.12 6.50 2.90
C TYR A 158 -13.76 6.05 2.38
N ALA A 159 -13.74 5.12 1.42
CA ALA A 159 -12.50 4.62 0.82
C ALA A 159 -11.77 5.72 0.02
N GLU A 160 -12.48 6.60 -0.66
CA GLU A 160 -11.96 7.79 -1.34
C GLU A 160 -11.30 8.77 -0.37
N ASN A 161 -12.03 9.12 0.68
CA ASN A 161 -11.61 10.08 1.68
C ASN A 161 -10.55 9.54 2.66
N THR A 162 -10.17 8.27 2.55
CA THR A 162 -9.11 7.65 3.35
C THR A 162 -7.98 7.07 2.50
N TYR A 163 -8.22 5.97 1.78
CA TYR A 163 -7.18 5.25 1.05
C TYR A 163 -6.77 5.96 -0.24
N SER A 164 -7.72 6.51 -1.02
CA SER A 164 -7.35 7.34 -2.20
C SER A 164 -6.64 8.61 -1.76
N THR A 165 -7.15 9.27 -0.71
CA THR A 165 -6.55 10.46 -0.10
C THR A 165 -5.09 10.25 0.32
N MET A 166 -4.73 9.07 0.85
CA MET A 166 -3.33 8.75 1.15
C MET A 166 -2.46 8.65 -0.11
N MET A 167 -3.02 8.13 -1.21
CA MET A 167 -2.33 8.07 -2.50
C MET A 167 -2.17 9.48 -3.09
N TYR A 168 -3.19 10.33 -3.03
CA TYR A 168 -3.11 11.74 -3.44
C TYR A 168 -2.06 12.49 -2.64
N ALA A 169 -2.07 12.32 -1.31
CA ALA A 169 -1.05 12.92 -0.45
C ALA A 169 0.35 12.46 -0.85
N THR A 170 0.55 11.18 -1.17
CA THR A 170 1.85 10.65 -1.60
C THR A 170 2.26 11.18 -2.98
N LEU A 171 1.33 11.25 -3.94
CA LEU A 171 1.54 11.83 -5.26
C LEU A 171 1.92 13.31 -5.16
N ALA A 172 1.31 14.05 -4.24
CA ALA A 172 1.62 15.45 -4.01
C ALA A 172 3.07 15.69 -3.53
N PHE A 173 3.79 14.69 -2.98
CA PHE A 173 5.23 14.83 -2.68
C PHE A 173 6.14 14.72 -3.93
N MET A 174 5.56 14.38 -5.07
CA MET A 174 6.24 14.31 -6.36
C MET A 174 6.04 15.61 -7.13
N PRO A 175 6.97 16.00 -8.03
CA PRO A 175 6.76 17.10 -8.97
C PRO A 175 5.83 16.68 -10.11
N LEU A 176 4.72 16.02 -9.77
CA LEU A 176 3.71 15.53 -10.70
C LEU A 176 2.41 16.25 -10.37
N ARG A 177 1.84 16.89 -11.38
CA ARG A 177 0.46 17.36 -11.43
C ARG A 177 -0.15 16.60 -12.58
N SER A 178 -1.26 15.89 -12.34
CA SER A 178 -1.98 15.15 -13.38
C SER A 178 -3.30 14.65 -12.82
N THR A 179 -4.39 15.15 -13.38
CA THR A 179 -5.74 14.71 -13.04
C THR A 179 -5.91 13.23 -13.40
N HIS A 180 -5.22 12.75 -14.45
CA HIS A 180 -5.19 11.32 -14.77
C HIS A 180 -4.53 10.47 -13.70
N LEU A 181 -3.42 10.91 -13.08
CA LEU A 181 -2.79 10.15 -12.00
C LEU A 181 -3.63 10.16 -10.73
N ASP A 182 -4.27 11.28 -10.41
CA ASP A 182 -5.23 11.38 -9.31
C ASP A 182 -6.42 10.46 -9.56
N HIS A 183 -7.00 10.48 -10.75
CA HIS A 183 -8.12 9.60 -11.09
C HIS A 183 -7.74 8.11 -11.00
N LEU A 184 -6.53 7.73 -11.41
CA LEU A 184 -6.03 6.37 -11.23
C LEU A 184 -5.84 6.02 -9.74
N ALA A 185 -5.38 6.98 -8.93
CA ALA A 185 -5.27 6.84 -7.48
C ALA A 185 -6.64 6.70 -6.81
N SER A 186 -7.69 7.37 -7.31
CA SER A 186 -9.08 7.23 -6.83
C SER A 186 -9.54 5.78 -6.90
N HIS A 187 -9.50 5.17 -8.09
CA HIS A 187 -9.93 3.78 -8.23
C HIS A 187 -9.05 2.80 -7.45
N THR A 188 -7.74 3.02 -7.44
CA THR A 188 -6.83 2.16 -6.66
C THR A 188 -7.09 2.26 -5.15
N GLY A 189 -7.33 3.47 -4.66
CA GLY A 189 -7.60 3.77 -3.27
C GLY A 189 -8.97 3.25 -2.83
N LYS A 190 -10.03 3.52 -3.60
CA LYS A 190 -11.39 2.98 -3.36
C LYS A 190 -11.38 1.46 -3.24
N ALA A 191 -10.75 0.76 -4.20
CA ALA A 191 -10.60 -0.68 -4.15
C ALA A 191 -9.87 -1.16 -2.88
N SER A 192 -8.76 -0.50 -2.53
CA SER A 192 -7.95 -0.84 -1.36
C SER A 192 -8.69 -0.61 -0.04
N GLY A 193 -9.48 0.47 0.05
CA GLY A 193 -10.27 0.81 1.23
C GLY A 193 -11.45 -0.12 1.44
N ILE A 194 -12.19 -0.46 0.38
CA ILE A 194 -13.25 -1.49 0.45
C ILE A 194 -12.65 -2.84 0.89
N VAL A 195 -11.51 -3.24 0.30
CA VAL A 195 -10.84 -4.48 0.70
C VAL A 195 -10.37 -4.44 2.15
N ALA A 196 -9.95 -3.29 2.67
CA ALA A 196 -9.58 -3.16 4.08
C ALA A 196 -10.77 -3.40 5.01
N VAL A 197 -11.96 -2.92 4.64
CA VAL A 197 -13.21 -3.20 5.37
C VAL A 197 -13.53 -4.70 5.34
N LEU A 198 -13.44 -5.35 4.18
CA LEU A 198 -13.65 -6.80 4.04
C LEU A 198 -12.67 -7.62 4.89
N ARG A 199 -11.38 -7.24 4.89
CA ARG A 199 -10.34 -7.86 5.73
C ARG A 199 -10.61 -7.70 7.22
N GLY A 200 -11.26 -6.60 7.61
CA GLY A 200 -11.59 -6.28 8.99
C GLY A 200 -12.68 -7.16 9.58
N ILE A 201 -13.57 -7.76 8.77
CA ILE A 201 -14.76 -8.48 9.24
C ILE A 201 -14.46 -9.50 10.33
N PRO A 202 -13.51 -10.47 10.15
CA PRO A 202 -13.27 -11.48 11.17
C PRO A 202 -12.75 -10.89 12.48
N PHE A 203 -11.99 -9.80 12.41
CA PHE A 203 -11.39 -9.15 13.56
C PHE A 203 -12.41 -8.29 14.32
N LEU A 204 -13.19 -7.48 13.61
CA LEU A 204 -14.15 -6.54 14.18
C LEU A 204 -15.41 -7.24 14.71
N ALA A 205 -15.88 -8.29 14.04
CA ALA A 205 -17.04 -9.06 14.48
C ALA A 205 -16.73 -10.01 15.65
N SER A 206 -15.47 -10.38 15.86
CA SER A 206 -15.08 -11.23 16.98
C SER A 206 -15.15 -10.46 18.31
N PRO A 207 -15.55 -11.09 19.43
CA PRO A 207 -15.42 -10.51 20.75
C PRO A 207 -13.98 -10.09 21.02
N ALA A 208 -13.81 -8.88 21.55
CA ALA A 208 -12.49 -8.37 21.82
C ALA A 208 -11.83 -9.12 22.99
N GLN A 209 -10.61 -9.61 22.79
CA GLN A 209 -9.91 -10.36 23.82
C GLN A 209 -9.47 -9.46 24.98
N PRO A 210 -9.47 -9.95 26.23
CA PRO A 210 -8.93 -9.22 27.37
C PRO A 210 -7.48 -8.81 27.11
N VAL A 211 -7.15 -7.56 27.42
CA VAL A 211 -5.78 -7.06 27.24
C VAL A 211 -4.98 -7.41 28.49
N LYS A 212 -3.89 -8.17 28.31
CA LYS A 212 -2.93 -8.41 29.40
C LYS A 212 -2.19 -7.11 29.71
N THR A 213 -2.46 -6.56 30.89
CA THR A 213 -1.74 -5.39 31.39
C THR A 213 -0.29 -5.76 31.73
N PRO A 214 0.65 -4.79 31.78
CA PRO A 214 2.03 -5.03 32.22
C PRO A 214 2.15 -5.66 33.62
N SER A 215 1.12 -5.49 34.45
CA SER A 215 0.97 -6.14 35.75
C SER A 215 0.52 -7.60 35.70
N GLY A 216 0.27 -8.15 34.51
CA GLY A 216 -0.25 -9.51 34.33
C GLY A 216 -1.76 -9.64 34.52
N ALA A 217 -2.45 -8.60 35.00
CA ALA A 217 -3.91 -8.58 35.14
C ALA A 217 -4.60 -8.42 33.78
N GLU A 218 -5.70 -9.13 33.58
CA GLU A 218 -6.55 -8.97 32.39
C GLU A 218 -7.46 -7.75 32.57
N ALA A 219 -7.28 -6.73 31.74
CA ALA A 219 -8.22 -5.63 31.65
C ALA A 219 -9.35 -6.02 30.68
N PRO A 220 -10.62 -5.78 31.03
CA PRO A 220 -11.73 -6.02 30.11
C PRO A 220 -11.53 -5.16 28.86
N SER A 221 -11.75 -5.76 27.70
CA SER A 221 -11.73 -5.00 26.47
C SER A 221 -12.94 -4.07 26.41
N THR A 222 -12.71 -2.82 26.01
CA THR A 222 -13.76 -1.82 25.87
C THR A 222 -14.31 -1.76 24.44
N ARG A 223 -13.89 -2.66 23.55
CA ARG A 223 -14.31 -2.68 22.15
C ARG A 223 -15.53 -3.58 21.98
N GLU A 224 -16.64 -2.98 21.58
CA GLU A 224 -17.83 -3.73 21.16
C GLU A 224 -17.60 -4.34 19.76
N PRO A 225 -18.08 -5.58 19.52
CA PRO A 225 -18.12 -6.14 18.18
C PRO A 225 -18.88 -5.23 17.22
N CYS A 226 -18.36 -5.06 16.00
CA CYS A 226 -19.03 -4.27 14.98
C CYS A 226 -18.84 -4.89 13.59
N ILE A 227 -19.74 -4.53 12.67
CA ILE A 227 -19.68 -4.90 11.26
C ILE A 227 -19.76 -3.62 10.45
N LEU A 228 -18.81 -3.46 9.54
CA LEU A 228 -18.69 -2.29 8.69
C LEU A 228 -19.14 -2.60 7.25
N LEU A 229 -20.00 -3.60 7.06
CA LEU A 229 -20.64 -3.84 5.78
C LEU A 229 -21.76 -2.81 5.55
N PRO A 230 -22.06 -2.46 4.29
CA PRO A 230 -23.18 -1.58 3.98
C PRO A 230 -24.53 -2.17 4.38
N LEU A 231 -25.38 -1.36 5.02
CA LEU A 231 -26.67 -1.77 5.54
C LEU A 231 -27.64 -2.18 4.43
N ASP A 232 -27.63 -1.49 3.29
CA ASP A 232 -28.40 -1.85 2.09
C ASP A 232 -28.02 -3.24 1.56
N VAL A 233 -26.73 -3.55 1.48
CA VAL A 233 -26.21 -4.85 1.06
C VAL A 233 -26.56 -5.94 2.08
N MET A 234 -26.42 -5.65 3.37
CA MET A 234 -26.81 -6.58 4.43
C MET A 234 -28.30 -6.90 4.39
N ALA A 235 -29.15 -5.88 4.20
CA ALA A 235 -30.59 -6.05 4.11
C ALA A 235 -30.99 -6.91 2.91
N GLU A 236 -30.41 -6.64 1.74
CA GLU A 236 -30.67 -7.40 0.51
C GLU A 236 -30.24 -8.87 0.62
N ALA A 237 -29.09 -9.13 1.24
CA ALA A 237 -28.60 -10.48 1.48
C ALA A 237 -29.24 -11.18 2.70
N GLY A 238 -30.11 -10.50 3.44
CA GLY A 238 -30.77 -11.05 4.63
C GLY A 238 -29.85 -11.24 5.84
N VAL A 239 -28.74 -10.51 5.91
CA VAL A 239 -27.75 -10.59 6.99
C VAL A 239 -28.27 -9.88 8.24
N LYS A 240 -28.23 -10.58 9.38
CA LYS A 240 -28.47 -10.01 10.70
C LYS A 240 -27.14 -9.89 11.45
N GLU A 241 -26.84 -8.69 11.97
CA GLU A 241 -25.59 -8.43 12.71
C GLU A 241 -25.37 -9.44 13.85
N GLU A 242 -26.41 -9.72 14.62
CA GLU A 242 -26.34 -10.66 15.74
C GLU A 242 -25.98 -12.09 15.31
N ASP A 243 -26.44 -12.53 14.13
CA ASP A 243 -26.08 -13.85 13.62
C ASP A 243 -24.60 -13.91 13.22
N VAL A 244 -24.04 -12.81 12.70
CA VAL A 244 -22.59 -12.71 12.42
C VAL A 244 -21.78 -12.73 13.71
N PHE A 245 -22.20 -12.03 14.76
CA PHE A 245 -21.50 -12.03 16.05
C PHE A 245 -21.54 -13.41 16.74
N ARG A 246 -22.67 -14.12 16.67
CA ARG A 246 -22.85 -15.42 17.34
C ARG A 246 -22.32 -16.60 16.54
N ARG A 247 -22.53 -16.59 15.22
CA ARG A 247 -22.29 -17.75 14.35
C ARG A 247 -21.07 -17.56 13.44
N GLY A 248 -20.51 -16.35 13.38
CA GLY A 248 -19.34 -16.02 12.58
C GLY A 248 -19.53 -16.44 11.12
N PRO A 249 -18.69 -17.37 10.60
CA PRO A 249 -18.76 -17.80 9.20
C PRO A 249 -20.08 -18.47 8.81
N HIS A 250 -20.91 -18.92 9.77
CA HIS A 250 -22.19 -19.59 9.49
C HIS A 250 -23.40 -18.65 9.55
N ALA A 251 -23.18 -17.33 9.58
CA ALA A 251 -24.24 -16.36 9.53
C ALA A 251 -24.92 -16.37 8.15
N PRO A 252 -26.25 -16.57 8.07
CA PRO A 252 -26.97 -16.57 6.80
C PRO A 252 -26.77 -15.26 6.02
N GLY A 253 -26.54 -15.37 4.71
CA GLY A 253 -26.39 -14.23 3.80
C GLY A 253 -25.03 -13.53 3.85
N LEU A 254 -24.14 -13.86 4.80
CA LEU A 254 -22.88 -13.14 4.96
C LEU A 254 -21.97 -13.26 3.73
N GLU A 255 -21.86 -14.46 3.17
CA GLU A 255 -21.05 -14.71 1.96
C GLU A 255 -21.57 -13.90 0.76
N ASP A 256 -22.89 -13.80 0.60
CA ASP A 256 -23.54 -13.01 -0.47
C ASP A 256 -23.31 -11.51 -0.30
N ALA A 257 -23.42 -11.00 0.93
CA ALA A 257 -23.10 -9.60 1.25
C ALA A 257 -21.63 -9.29 0.97
N VAL A 258 -20.72 -10.18 1.38
CA VAL A 258 -19.28 -10.05 1.12
C VAL A 258 -19.00 -10.11 -0.38
N PHE A 259 -19.66 -11.00 -1.13
CA PHE A 259 -19.57 -11.09 -2.58
C PHE A 259 -19.96 -9.77 -3.26
N LYS A 260 -21.08 -9.17 -2.86
CA LYS A 260 -21.56 -7.92 -3.44
C LYS A 260 -20.57 -6.76 -3.21
N VAL A 261 -20.06 -6.61 -1.99
CA VAL A 261 -19.05 -5.59 -1.66
C VAL A 261 -17.71 -5.87 -2.36
N ALA A 262 -17.27 -7.13 -2.40
CA ALA A 262 -16.05 -7.55 -3.09
C ALA A 262 -16.12 -7.28 -4.60
N THR A 263 -17.29 -7.47 -5.21
CA THR A 263 -17.55 -7.16 -6.62
C THR A 263 -17.33 -5.67 -6.90
N ARG A 264 -17.78 -4.79 -6.01
CA ARG A 264 -17.56 -3.34 -6.16
C ARG A 264 -16.08 -2.96 -6.13
N ALA A 265 -15.32 -3.53 -5.20
CA ALA A 265 -13.87 -3.34 -5.13
C ALA A 265 -13.17 -3.90 -6.38
N HIS A 266 -13.61 -5.05 -6.87
CA HIS A 266 -13.06 -5.64 -8.10
C HIS A 266 -13.32 -4.75 -9.32
N GLY A 267 -14.52 -4.17 -9.42
CA GLY A 267 -14.88 -3.19 -10.46
C GLY A 267 -13.87 -2.05 -10.53
N HIS A 268 -13.54 -1.42 -9.40
CA HIS A 268 -12.50 -0.38 -9.36
C HIS A 268 -11.12 -0.86 -9.80
N LEU A 269 -10.70 -2.09 -9.44
CA LEU A 269 -9.42 -2.63 -9.91
C LEU A 269 -9.42 -2.86 -11.43
N LEU A 270 -10.54 -3.31 -12.01
CA LEU A 270 -10.68 -3.46 -13.45
C LEU A 270 -10.62 -2.10 -14.15
N THR A 271 -11.31 -1.09 -13.63
CA THR A 271 -11.27 0.27 -14.15
C THR A 271 -9.86 0.84 -14.07
N ALA A 272 -9.20 0.76 -12.90
CA ALA A 272 -7.82 1.20 -12.72
C ALA A 272 -6.85 0.50 -13.69
N LYS A 273 -7.02 -0.80 -13.93
CA LYS A 273 -6.19 -1.57 -14.87
C LYS A 273 -6.42 -1.15 -16.33
N SER A 274 -7.68 -0.96 -16.71
CA SER A 274 -8.07 -0.47 -18.04
C SER A 274 -7.49 0.92 -18.29
N MET A 275 -7.74 1.84 -17.36
CA MET A 275 -7.22 3.21 -17.37
C MET A 275 -5.70 3.24 -17.44
N PHE A 276 -4.99 2.46 -16.61
CA PHE A 276 -3.53 2.35 -16.67
C PHE A 276 -3.04 1.92 -18.07
N ALA A 277 -3.72 0.96 -18.70
CA ALA A 277 -3.36 0.50 -20.03
C ALA A 277 -3.57 1.56 -21.12
N ARG A 278 -4.66 2.34 -21.02
CA ARG A 278 -4.98 3.47 -21.91
C ARG A 278 -3.97 4.61 -21.77
N LEU A 279 -3.74 5.07 -20.53
CA LEU A 279 -2.76 6.13 -20.25
C LEU A 279 -1.36 5.76 -20.73
N LYS A 280 -0.95 4.49 -20.55
CA LYS A 280 0.33 3.98 -21.08
C LYS A 280 0.44 4.08 -22.61
N GLN A 281 -0.68 4.03 -23.32
CA GLN A 281 -0.76 4.18 -24.77
C GLN A 281 -0.93 5.64 -25.21
N GLY A 282 -0.99 6.59 -24.27
CA GLY A 282 -1.23 8.02 -24.56
C GLY A 282 -2.69 8.34 -24.87
N GLN A 283 -3.61 7.47 -24.46
CA GLN A 283 -5.06 7.71 -24.55
C GLN A 283 -5.56 8.34 -23.24
N ASP A 284 -6.77 8.91 -23.27
CA ASP A 284 -7.47 9.39 -22.07
C ASP A 284 -7.84 8.25 -21.09
N ALA A 285 -8.38 8.62 -19.92
CA ALA A 285 -8.77 7.68 -18.88
C ALA A 285 -9.88 6.69 -19.28
N GLY A 286 -10.66 6.98 -20.32
CA GLY A 286 -11.79 6.19 -20.79
C GLY A 286 -13.15 6.59 -20.20
N HIS A 287 -13.15 7.44 -19.17
CA HIS A 287 -14.36 8.06 -18.61
C HIS A 287 -13.97 9.30 -17.80
N GLU A 288 -14.97 10.12 -17.47
CA GLU A 288 -14.78 11.32 -16.64
C GLU A 288 -14.37 10.96 -15.21
N PHE A 289 -13.59 11.85 -14.60
CA PHE A 289 -13.22 11.72 -13.21
C PHE A 289 -14.28 12.34 -12.32
N GLU A 290 -15.00 11.50 -11.57
CA GLU A 290 -16.09 11.92 -10.67
C GLU A 290 -15.65 12.96 -9.60
N HIS A 291 -14.38 12.93 -9.18
CA HIS A 291 -13.80 13.89 -8.23
C HIS A 291 -12.97 15.00 -8.90
N GLY A 292 -12.96 15.08 -10.24
CA GLY A 292 -12.12 16.02 -10.98
C GLY A 292 -12.44 17.50 -10.72
N GLY A 293 -13.65 17.81 -10.25
CA GLY A 293 -14.06 19.17 -9.88
C GLY A 293 -13.64 19.61 -8.47
N GLU A 294 -13.03 18.73 -7.66
CA GLU A 294 -12.55 19.12 -6.32
C GLU A 294 -11.29 19.99 -6.42
N ALA A 295 -11.21 21.02 -5.58
CA ALA A 295 -10.21 22.09 -5.71
C ALA A 295 -8.74 21.62 -5.82
N ASP A 296 -8.37 20.53 -5.13
CA ASP A 296 -7.00 20.00 -5.16
C ASP A 296 -6.76 18.93 -6.25
N HIS A 297 -7.75 18.63 -7.10
CA HIS A 297 -7.63 17.81 -8.32
C HIS A 297 -7.58 18.64 -9.61
N VAL A 298 -7.90 19.92 -9.53
CA VAL A 298 -7.83 20.86 -10.66
C VAL A 298 -6.39 21.35 -10.80
N HIS A 299 -5.68 20.76 -11.76
CA HIS A 299 -4.37 21.24 -12.18
C HIS A 299 -4.57 22.19 -13.38
N GLY A 300 -3.85 23.31 -13.44
CA GLY A 300 -3.95 24.27 -14.57
C GLY A 300 -3.49 23.68 -15.91
N ASP A 301 -3.41 24.47 -16.98
CA ASP A 301 -3.06 23.99 -18.34
C ASP A 301 -1.70 23.26 -18.45
N ASP A 302 -0.76 23.51 -17.53
CA ASP A 302 0.53 22.79 -17.43
C ASP A 302 0.42 21.43 -16.69
N GLY A 303 -0.79 21.09 -16.24
CA GLY A 303 -1.10 20.06 -15.25
C GLY A 303 -1.30 18.66 -15.80
N ASP A 304 -1.33 18.47 -17.11
CA ASP A 304 -1.25 17.14 -17.75
C ASP A 304 -0.06 17.13 -18.71
N GLY A 305 1.14 17.25 -18.14
CA GLY A 305 2.40 17.09 -18.86
C GLY A 305 2.57 15.68 -19.47
N ASP A 306 3.79 15.14 -19.56
CA ASP A 306 3.97 13.76 -20.01
C ASP A 306 3.38 12.77 -18.98
N VAL A 307 2.08 12.45 -19.14
CA VAL A 307 1.32 11.53 -18.29
C VAL A 307 1.97 10.15 -18.27
N GLN A 308 2.59 9.72 -19.37
CA GLN A 308 3.29 8.44 -19.42
C GLN A 308 4.56 8.46 -18.57
N ALA A 309 5.32 9.56 -18.58
CA ALA A 309 6.44 9.75 -17.67
C ALA A 309 5.98 9.81 -16.21
N GLY A 310 4.90 10.56 -15.94
CA GLY A 310 4.28 10.62 -14.63
C GLY A 310 3.90 9.22 -14.14
N LEU A 311 3.22 8.43 -14.96
CA LEU A 311 2.82 7.05 -14.67
C LEU A 311 4.03 6.14 -14.39
N ARG A 312 5.12 6.27 -15.15
CA ARG A 312 6.36 5.51 -14.91
C ARG A 312 7.00 5.87 -13.57
N GLN A 313 7.01 7.15 -13.22
CA GLN A 313 7.60 7.66 -11.98
C GLN A 313 6.76 7.28 -10.76
N SER A 314 5.44 7.39 -10.83
CA SER A 314 4.52 7.12 -9.72
C SER A 314 4.06 5.66 -9.62
N PHE A 315 4.44 4.78 -10.55
CA PHE A 315 4.04 3.37 -10.61
C PHE A 315 4.08 2.64 -9.25
N GLY A 316 5.10 2.91 -8.43
CA GLY A 316 5.25 2.27 -7.12
C GLY A 316 4.09 2.54 -6.15
N ILE A 317 3.44 3.70 -6.28
CA ILE A 317 2.29 4.10 -5.47
C ILE A 317 1.06 3.27 -5.86
N PHE A 318 0.84 3.02 -7.16
CA PHE A 318 -0.29 2.23 -7.64
C PHE A 318 -0.19 0.72 -7.35
N LEU A 319 0.93 0.24 -6.79
CA LEU A 319 1.05 -1.16 -6.37
C LEU A 319 0.18 -1.52 -5.16
N GLU A 320 -0.46 -0.54 -4.52
CA GLU A 320 -1.52 -0.74 -3.52
C GLU A 320 -2.70 -1.56 -4.09
N ALA A 321 -2.92 -1.53 -5.41
CA ALA A 321 -3.88 -2.40 -6.10
C ALA A 321 -3.55 -3.90 -5.96
N VAL A 322 -2.27 -4.26 -5.79
CA VAL A 322 -1.82 -5.66 -5.86
C VAL A 322 -2.26 -6.47 -4.63
N PRO A 323 -2.03 -6.01 -3.38
CA PRO A 323 -2.61 -6.68 -2.22
C PRO A 323 -4.13 -6.73 -2.28
N ALA A 324 -4.79 -5.65 -2.72
CA ALA A 324 -6.24 -5.60 -2.84
C ALA A 324 -6.77 -6.73 -3.73
N GLY A 325 -6.24 -6.84 -4.96
CA GLY A 325 -6.61 -7.91 -5.89
C GLY A 325 -6.28 -9.32 -5.37
N LEU A 326 -5.15 -9.50 -4.69
CA LEU A 326 -4.80 -10.80 -4.10
C LEU A 326 -5.77 -11.24 -3.00
N HIS A 327 -6.28 -10.30 -2.21
CA HIS A 327 -7.25 -10.60 -1.18
C HIS A 327 -8.60 -10.96 -1.79
N LEU A 328 -9.07 -10.22 -2.81
CA LEU A 328 -10.30 -10.53 -3.54
C LEU A 328 -10.24 -11.93 -4.16
N GLU A 329 -9.13 -12.31 -4.81
CA GLU A 329 -8.94 -13.69 -5.31
C GLU A 329 -8.90 -14.75 -4.20
N SER A 330 -8.55 -14.36 -2.97
CA SER A 330 -8.52 -15.29 -1.83
C SER A 330 -9.90 -15.43 -1.22
N LEU A 331 -10.70 -14.35 -1.21
CA LEU A 331 -12.13 -14.37 -0.89
C LEU A 331 -12.90 -15.24 -1.88
N GLU A 332 -12.71 -15.02 -3.19
CA GLU A 332 -13.37 -15.82 -4.23
C GLU A 332 -13.09 -17.32 -4.06
N ARG A 333 -11.82 -17.72 -3.84
CA ARG A 333 -11.46 -19.12 -3.56
C ARG A 333 -12.06 -19.67 -2.27
N ALA A 334 -12.39 -18.80 -1.32
CA ALA A 334 -13.03 -19.14 -0.07
C ALA A 334 -14.57 -19.02 -0.14
N ASN A 335 -15.15 -18.95 -1.35
CA ASN A 335 -16.57 -18.71 -1.57
C ASN A 335 -17.08 -17.46 -0.83
N PHE A 336 -16.28 -16.39 -0.85
CA PHE A 336 -16.56 -15.13 -0.17
C PHE A 336 -16.73 -15.24 1.36
N ASN A 337 -16.28 -16.34 1.97
CA ASN A 337 -16.21 -16.47 3.41
C ASN A 337 -15.02 -15.68 3.98
N PRO A 338 -15.24 -14.57 4.72
CA PRO A 338 -14.14 -13.72 5.18
C PRO A 338 -13.27 -14.37 6.26
N TYR A 339 -13.79 -15.36 7.00
CA TYR A 339 -13.07 -16.07 8.07
C TYR A 339 -12.12 -17.15 7.54
N SER A 340 -12.36 -17.63 6.32
CA SER A 340 -11.59 -18.69 5.68
C SER A 340 -10.41 -18.16 4.86
N VAL A 341 -10.27 -16.83 4.74
CA VAL A 341 -9.22 -16.21 3.92
C VAL A 341 -7.85 -16.42 4.54
N ARG A 342 -7.05 -17.27 3.90
CA ARG A 342 -5.62 -17.40 4.18
C ARG A 342 -4.83 -16.67 3.13
N ASN A 343 -4.33 -15.49 3.46
CA ASN A 343 -3.39 -14.80 2.59
C ASN A 343 -2.10 -15.65 2.51
N GLY A 344 -1.88 -16.28 1.36
CA GLY A 344 -0.63 -16.99 1.11
C GLY A 344 0.53 -16.01 1.20
N ARG A 345 1.26 -16.02 2.32
CA ARG A 345 2.31 -15.04 2.66
C ARG A 345 3.39 -14.90 1.57
N TRP A 346 3.52 -15.88 0.68
CA TRP A 346 4.44 -15.88 -0.45
C TRP A 346 3.88 -15.23 -1.74
N LYS A 347 2.56 -15.25 -1.96
CA LYS A 347 1.93 -14.78 -3.22
C LYS A 347 2.11 -13.27 -3.42
N LEU A 348 2.01 -12.51 -2.34
CA LEU A 348 2.20 -11.06 -2.40
C LEU A 348 3.66 -10.66 -2.68
N PRO A 349 4.67 -11.15 -1.92
CA PRO A 349 6.06 -11.00 -2.28
C PRO A 349 6.30 -11.38 -3.72
N TRP A 350 5.72 -12.47 -4.21
CA TRP A 350 5.88 -12.90 -5.60
C TRP A 350 5.33 -11.90 -6.62
N ARG A 351 4.09 -11.43 -6.47
CA ARG A 351 3.50 -10.45 -7.40
C ARG A 351 4.24 -9.13 -7.39
N MET A 352 4.63 -8.67 -6.20
CA MET A 352 5.48 -7.50 -6.01
C MET A 352 6.87 -7.74 -6.61
N TRP A 353 7.50 -8.88 -6.33
CA TRP A 353 8.81 -9.31 -6.82
C TRP A 353 8.87 -9.34 -8.34
N ARG A 354 7.79 -9.78 -9.02
CA ARG A 354 7.71 -9.78 -10.48
C ARG A 354 7.80 -8.35 -11.00
N ALA A 355 7.26 -7.39 -10.26
CA ALA A 355 7.39 -5.98 -10.57
C ALA A 355 8.74 -5.37 -10.15
N LEU A 356 9.58 -6.03 -9.32
CA LEU A 356 10.82 -5.44 -8.77
C LEU A 356 12.07 -5.94 -9.47
N ILE A 357 12.38 -7.25 -9.41
CA ILE A 357 13.64 -7.76 -9.96
C ILE A 357 13.60 -7.60 -11.47
N VAL A 358 12.50 -8.00 -12.11
CA VAL A 358 12.30 -7.83 -13.55
C VAL A 358 12.35 -6.36 -13.96
N LYS A 359 11.81 -5.44 -13.13
CA LYS A 359 11.90 -3.99 -13.39
C LYS A 359 13.32 -3.48 -13.21
N THR A 360 14.03 -3.88 -12.16
CA THR A 360 15.41 -3.44 -11.91
C THR A 360 16.34 -3.93 -13.01
N ILE A 361 16.34 -5.23 -13.32
CA ILE A 361 17.16 -5.77 -14.41
C ILE A 361 16.71 -5.21 -15.76
N GLY A 362 15.40 -5.09 -15.97
CA GLY A 362 14.83 -4.56 -17.20
C GLY A 362 15.21 -3.10 -17.42
N ALA A 363 15.16 -2.27 -16.38
CA ALA A 363 15.59 -0.88 -16.42
C ALA A 363 17.09 -0.77 -16.72
N VAL A 364 17.92 -1.59 -16.09
CA VAL A 364 19.37 -1.60 -16.38
C VAL A 364 19.65 -1.97 -17.83
N ILE A 365 18.96 -2.99 -18.35
CA ILE A 365 19.08 -3.40 -19.76
C ILE A 365 18.65 -2.26 -20.68
N LEU A 366 17.44 -1.72 -20.51
CA LEU A 366 16.86 -0.70 -21.39
C LEU A 366 17.63 0.62 -21.33
N ASN A 367 17.98 1.10 -20.14
CA ASN A 367 18.69 2.38 -19.97
C ASN A 367 20.10 2.36 -20.54
N LYS A 368 20.69 1.18 -20.73
CA LYS A 368 22.03 1.00 -21.30
C LYS A 368 21.99 0.45 -22.73
N GLY A 369 20.89 0.71 -23.45
CA GLY A 369 20.75 0.42 -24.88
C GLY A 369 20.49 -1.05 -25.23
N GLY A 370 20.15 -1.89 -24.23
CA GLY A 370 19.71 -3.26 -24.46
C GLY A 370 18.22 -3.35 -24.82
N VAL A 371 17.80 -4.51 -25.32
CA VAL A 371 16.43 -4.79 -25.77
C VAL A 371 15.88 -6.00 -25.03
N ILE A 372 14.70 -5.88 -24.42
CA ILE A 372 14.01 -7.03 -23.81
C ILE A 372 13.14 -7.70 -24.87
N ARG A 373 13.40 -8.98 -25.15
CA ARG A 373 12.68 -9.78 -26.15
C ARG A 373 11.48 -10.53 -25.58
N GLY A 374 11.47 -10.79 -24.27
CA GLY A 374 10.33 -11.41 -23.60
C GLY A 374 10.62 -11.78 -22.17
N ILE A 375 9.56 -11.87 -21.37
CA ILE A 375 9.61 -12.28 -19.97
C ILE A 375 8.55 -13.36 -19.77
N SER A 376 8.93 -14.49 -19.20
CA SER A 376 8.03 -15.59 -18.89
C SER A 376 8.14 -15.98 -17.42
N ASN A 377 7.00 -16.22 -16.79
CA ASN A 377 6.91 -16.71 -15.42
C ASN A 377 6.62 -18.21 -15.48
N TRP A 378 7.51 -19.02 -14.91
CA TRP A 378 7.36 -20.47 -14.90
C TRP A 378 6.61 -20.97 -13.66
N GLY A 379 6.50 -20.18 -12.61
CA GLY A 379 5.74 -20.50 -11.40
C GLY A 379 6.61 -21.02 -10.25
N VAL A 380 5.99 -21.76 -9.34
CA VAL A 380 6.64 -22.32 -8.16
C VAL A 380 6.99 -23.76 -8.43
N PHE A 381 8.25 -24.12 -8.24
CA PHE A 381 8.70 -25.51 -8.32
C PHE A 381 9.43 -25.89 -7.05
N THR A 382 9.37 -27.16 -6.71
CA THR A 382 10.24 -27.75 -5.69
C THR A 382 11.68 -27.67 -6.19
N LEU A 383 12.58 -27.21 -5.31
CA LEU A 383 13.99 -27.17 -5.64
C LEU A 383 14.53 -28.61 -5.67
N PRO A 384 15.41 -28.97 -6.62
CA PRO A 384 16.00 -30.31 -6.68
C PRO A 384 16.65 -30.75 -5.37
N LYS A 385 17.20 -29.77 -4.62
CA LYS A 385 17.65 -29.92 -3.24
C LYS A 385 17.29 -28.65 -2.46
N PRO A 386 16.90 -28.75 -1.17
CA PRO A 386 16.66 -27.57 -0.35
C PRO A 386 17.91 -26.69 -0.27
N ILE A 387 17.75 -25.39 -0.49
CA ILE A 387 18.85 -24.40 -0.48
C ILE A 387 18.76 -23.58 0.81
N SER A 388 19.89 -23.39 1.50
CA SER A 388 19.98 -22.47 2.63
C SER A 388 20.59 -21.14 2.17
N ALA A 389 19.88 -20.04 2.34
CA ALA A 389 20.34 -18.69 2.03
C ALA A 389 19.83 -17.71 3.07
N ASN A 390 20.64 -16.72 3.47
CA ASN A 390 20.27 -15.69 4.46
C ASN A 390 19.63 -16.26 5.74
N GLN A 391 20.27 -17.29 6.31
CA GLN A 391 19.82 -17.99 7.53
C GLN A 391 18.44 -18.69 7.43
N MET A 392 17.89 -18.83 6.23
CA MET A 392 16.63 -19.53 5.97
C MET A 392 16.84 -20.69 4.99
N ARG A 393 16.05 -21.77 5.16
CA ARG A 393 16.08 -22.95 4.29
C ARG A 393 14.85 -22.99 3.40
N TYR A 394 15.06 -23.12 2.09
CA TYR A 394 14.04 -23.09 1.05
C TYR A 394 13.90 -24.45 0.39
N ALA A 395 12.69 -25.00 0.37
CA ALA A 395 12.36 -26.24 -0.36
C ALA A 395 11.67 -25.96 -1.72
N HIS A 396 11.12 -24.76 -1.88
CA HIS A 396 10.44 -24.32 -3.10
C HIS A 396 11.08 -23.03 -3.59
N GLY A 397 11.21 -22.90 -4.91
CA GLY A 397 11.74 -21.73 -5.58
C GLY A 397 10.75 -21.23 -6.62
N HIS A 398 10.70 -19.92 -6.77
CA HIS A 398 9.96 -19.32 -7.86
C HIS A 398 10.87 -19.10 -9.07
N HIS A 399 10.39 -19.47 -10.24
CA HIS A 399 11.19 -19.49 -11.46
C HIS A 399 10.61 -18.51 -12.49
N PHE A 400 11.50 -17.75 -13.13
CA PHE A 400 11.18 -16.84 -14.22
C PHE A 400 12.34 -16.81 -15.20
N VAL A 401 12.04 -16.40 -16.43
CA VAL A 401 13.03 -16.19 -17.47
C VAL A 401 12.81 -14.83 -18.11
N ILE A 402 13.90 -14.12 -18.33
CA ILE A 402 13.95 -12.93 -19.16
C ILE A 402 14.87 -13.21 -20.34
N ARG A 403 14.38 -12.96 -21.55
CA ARG A 403 15.18 -12.97 -22.78
C ARG A 403 15.44 -11.52 -23.17
N TYR A 404 16.69 -11.19 -23.40
CA TYR A 404 17.11 -9.84 -23.73
C TYR A 404 18.42 -9.86 -24.52
N ASP A 405 18.62 -8.81 -25.30
CA ASP A 405 19.88 -8.48 -25.95
C ASP A 405 20.54 -7.33 -25.19
N SER A 406 21.83 -7.41 -24.95
CA SER A 406 22.60 -6.34 -24.33
C SER A 406 24.07 -6.44 -24.70
N SER A 407 24.84 -5.38 -24.43
CA SER A 407 26.30 -5.50 -24.43
C SER A 407 26.77 -6.43 -23.29
N VAL A 408 27.99 -6.96 -23.41
CA VAL A 408 28.62 -7.81 -22.38
C VAL A 408 28.68 -7.08 -21.04
N LYS A 409 29.06 -5.79 -21.04
CA LYS A 409 29.13 -4.96 -19.85
C LYS A 409 27.78 -4.83 -19.11
N VAL A 410 26.70 -4.64 -19.85
CA VAL A 410 25.34 -4.56 -19.27
C VAL A 410 24.90 -5.92 -18.73
N HIS A 411 25.25 -7.00 -19.41
CA HIS A 411 24.96 -8.36 -18.93
C HIS A 411 25.69 -8.69 -17.61
N GLU A 412 26.95 -8.28 -17.48
CA GLU A 412 27.73 -8.44 -16.24
C GLU A 412 27.10 -7.69 -15.06
N GLU A 413 26.62 -6.47 -15.29
CA GLU A 413 25.91 -5.70 -14.26
C GLU A 413 24.58 -6.34 -13.86
N VAL A 414 23.81 -6.88 -14.81
CA VAL A 414 22.63 -7.67 -14.51
C VAL A 414 22.98 -8.88 -13.65
N ARG A 415 24.07 -9.60 -13.99
CA ARG A 415 24.56 -10.75 -13.20
C ARG A 415 24.92 -10.32 -11.77
N GLU A 416 25.57 -9.17 -11.61
CA GLU A 416 25.95 -8.64 -10.31
C GLU A 416 24.75 -8.22 -9.45
N ILE A 417 23.76 -7.56 -10.06
CA ILE A 417 22.49 -7.21 -9.39
C ILE A 417 21.77 -8.47 -8.93
N LEU A 418 21.69 -9.50 -9.79
CA LEU A 418 21.03 -10.75 -9.42
C LEU A 418 21.80 -11.51 -8.33
N ARG A 419 23.13 -11.43 -8.33
CA ARG A 419 23.99 -12.07 -7.33
C ARG A 419 23.88 -11.41 -5.95
N THR A 420 23.76 -10.08 -5.93
CA THR A 420 23.68 -9.28 -4.69
C THR A 420 22.26 -9.19 -4.14
N GLU A 421 21.25 -9.56 -4.93
CA GLU A 421 19.86 -9.55 -4.52
C GLU A 421 19.59 -10.67 -3.48
N PRO A 422 19.31 -10.33 -2.20
CA PRO A 422 19.18 -11.32 -1.13
C PRO A 422 18.03 -12.31 -1.29
N ARG A 423 17.07 -12.04 -2.19
CA ARG A 423 15.96 -12.94 -2.51
C ARG A 423 16.26 -13.89 -3.67
N MET A 424 17.37 -13.69 -4.39
CA MET A 424 17.77 -14.53 -5.50
C MET A 424 18.53 -15.76 -4.97
N LEU A 425 17.85 -16.91 -4.95
CA LEU A 425 18.48 -18.17 -4.52
C LEU A 425 19.51 -18.67 -5.55
N ARG A 426 19.20 -18.51 -6.83
CA ARG A 426 20.06 -18.88 -7.95
C ARG A 426 19.63 -18.13 -9.21
N SER A 427 20.60 -17.67 -9.99
CA SER A 427 20.39 -17.22 -11.37
C SER A 427 21.23 -18.06 -12.32
N ALA A 428 20.70 -18.30 -13.52
CA ALA A 428 21.42 -18.95 -14.61
C ALA A 428 21.24 -18.09 -15.86
N HIS A 429 22.29 -18.01 -16.66
CA HIS A 429 22.31 -17.19 -17.87
C HIS A 429 22.78 -18.05 -19.03
N VAL A 430 22.01 -18.05 -20.11
CA VAL A 430 22.30 -18.83 -21.31
C VAL A 430 22.47 -17.84 -22.45
N LYS A 431 23.65 -17.84 -23.08
CA LYS A 431 23.88 -17.08 -24.32
C LYS A 431 23.18 -17.81 -25.45
N LEU A 432 22.29 -17.12 -26.15
CA LEU A 432 21.59 -17.64 -27.32
C LEU A 432 22.28 -17.11 -28.57
N GLY A 433 22.53 -17.98 -29.56
CA GLY A 433 23.12 -17.61 -30.85
C GLY A 433 24.63 -17.33 -30.84
N ASP A 434 25.15 -17.04 -32.04
CA ASP A 434 26.56 -16.86 -32.38
C ASP A 434 26.94 -15.37 -32.62
N ASN A 435 26.18 -14.44 -32.02
CA ASN A 435 26.27 -12.98 -32.23
C ASN A 435 25.85 -12.49 -33.63
N LYS A 436 25.24 -13.34 -34.49
CA LYS A 436 24.67 -12.90 -35.76
C LYS A 436 23.18 -12.59 -35.62
N LEU A 437 22.75 -11.43 -36.13
CA LEU A 437 21.38 -10.94 -36.02
C LEU A 437 20.36 -11.91 -36.62
N GLU A 438 20.71 -12.53 -37.74
CA GLU A 438 19.93 -13.55 -38.47
C GLU A 438 19.66 -14.81 -37.62
N THR A 439 20.61 -15.22 -36.78
CA THR A 439 20.45 -16.34 -35.85
C THR A 439 19.63 -15.93 -34.62
N LEU A 440 19.84 -14.70 -34.13
CA LEU A 440 19.15 -14.16 -32.96
C LEU A 440 17.67 -13.89 -33.21
N ALA A 441 17.31 -13.38 -34.39
CA ALA A 441 15.93 -13.03 -34.76
C ALA A 441 14.99 -14.25 -34.85
N LYS A 442 15.54 -15.46 -34.98
CA LYS A 442 14.78 -16.72 -35.03
C LYS A 442 14.22 -17.14 -33.67
N PHE A 443 14.76 -16.61 -32.58
CA PHE A 443 14.27 -16.92 -31.24
C PHE A 443 13.11 -15.99 -30.85
N GLY A 444 11.89 -16.53 -30.79
CA GLY A 444 10.69 -15.81 -30.35
C GLY A 444 10.69 -15.44 -28.86
N PRO A 445 9.55 -15.12 -28.23
CA PRO A 445 9.48 -15.04 -26.77
C PRO A 445 9.84 -16.40 -26.12
N PRO A 446 10.34 -16.42 -24.87
CA PRO A 446 10.61 -17.68 -24.16
C PRO A 446 9.29 -18.43 -23.91
N ASN A 447 9.04 -19.47 -24.72
CA ASN A 447 7.91 -20.39 -24.57
C ASN A 447 8.29 -21.50 -23.59
N TRP A 448 7.44 -21.74 -22.59
CA TRP A 448 7.57 -22.87 -21.68
C TRP A 448 6.27 -23.67 -21.63
N MET A 449 6.38 -24.99 -21.64
CA MET A 449 5.24 -25.91 -21.69
C MET A 449 4.51 -25.91 -20.36
N SER A 450 3.27 -25.42 -20.37
CA SER A 450 2.39 -25.39 -19.20
C SER A 450 1.71 -26.76 -19.02
N GLY A 451 2.42 -27.77 -18.52
CA GLY A 451 1.78 -29.03 -18.12
C GLY A 451 2.76 -30.17 -17.86
N PRO A 452 2.46 -31.09 -16.92
CA PRO A 452 3.21 -32.34 -16.80
C PRO A 452 2.87 -33.25 -17.99
N GLY A 453 3.81 -33.44 -18.93
CA GLY A 453 3.60 -34.37 -20.06
C GLY A 453 4.41 -34.16 -21.34
N GLN A 454 5.31 -33.18 -21.41
CA GLN A 454 6.32 -33.03 -22.47
C GLN A 454 7.52 -32.36 -21.78
N LEU A 455 8.72 -32.90 -21.60
CA LEU A 455 9.40 -34.16 -21.96
C LEU A 455 9.67 -35.00 -20.71
#